data_AF-A0A351GH07-F1
#
_entry.id   AF-A0A351GH07-F1
#
_cell.length_a   1.000
_cell.length_b   1.000
_cell.length_c   1.000
_cell.angle_alpha   90.00
_cell.angle_beta   90.00
_cell.angle_gamma   90.00
#
_symmetry.space_group_name_H-M   'P 1'
#
loop_
_entity.id
_entity.type
_entity.pdbx_description
1 polymer ?
#
loop_
_entity_poly.entity_id
_entity_poly.type
_entity_poly.pdbx_seq_one_letter_code
_entity_poly.pdbx_strand_id
1 'polypeptide(L)'
;MAIGVGSIVNGDIFKVRYKSKVLADISGEYYLAVYLMEDGILYRQSSAATNPFEHNYVIRKSNGGGFGSQISQDELTKNNTITGTVEFEIDPNWNKEKLSATAIIWKKEGTNYNIINANSNNL
;
A
#
# COMPACT_ATOMS: atom_id res chain seq x y z
N MET A 1 -4.53 -15.33 0.95
CA MET A 1 -3.24 -15.01 0.29
C MET A 1 -2.27 -14.48 1.32
N ALA A 2 -0.96 -14.57 1.06
CA ALA A 2 0.08 -13.93 1.86
C ALA A 2 0.78 -12.84 1.04
N ILE A 3 1.12 -11.70 1.63
CA ILE A 3 1.82 -10.60 0.96
C ILE A 3 3.06 -10.19 1.76
N GLY A 4 4.16 -9.93 1.05
CA GLY A 4 5.34 -9.26 1.60
C GLY A 4 5.67 -8.03 0.78
N VAL A 5 6.16 -6.99 1.45
CA VAL A 5 6.60 -5.74 0.83
C VAL A 5 8.01 -5.38 1.30
N GLY A 6 8.81 -4.79 0.40
CA GLY A 6 10.08 -4.19 0.73
C GLY A 6 10.29 -2.93 -0.11
N SER A 7 11.02 -1.97 0.44
CA SER A 7 11.24 -0.70 -0.23
C SER A 7 12.72 -0.29 -0.26
N ILE A 8 13.06 0.60 -1.20
CA ILE A 8 14.34 1.29 -1.26
C ILE A 8 14.12 2.69 -1.81
N VAL A 9 14.84 3.66 -1.26
CA VAL A 9 14.85 5.04 -1.75
C VAL A 9 16.10 5.25 -2.60
N ASN A 10 15.92 5.75 -3.82
CA ASN A 10 17.02 6.12 -4.71
C ASN A 10 16.78 7.55 -5.23
N GLY A 11 17.50 8.53 -4.66
CA GLY A 11 17.27 9.94 -4.95
C GLY A 11 15.85 10.37 -4.58
N ASP A 12 15.07 10.75 -5.59
CA ASP A 12 13.66 11.17 -5.45
C ASP A 12 12.67 10.07 -5.84
N ILE A 13 13.13 8.83 -5.99
CA ILE A 13 12.27 7.68 -6.29
C ILE A 13 12.18 6.76 -5.09
N PHE A 14 10.96 6.55 -4.60
CA PHE A 14 10.62 5.51 -3.63
C PHE A 14 10.18 4.25 -4.39
N LYS A 15 11.03 3.23 -4.40
CA LYS A 15 10.78 1.97 -5.11
C LYS A 15 10.26 0.92 -4.16
N VAL A 16 9.07 0.40 -4.44
CA VAL A 16 8.42 -0.64 -3.64
C VAL A 16 8.37 -1.94 -4.44
N ARG A 17 8.88 -3.02 -3.86
CA ARG A 17 8.75 -4.38 -4.39
C ARG A 17 7.77 -5.15 -3.53
N TYR A 18 6.90 -5.90 -4.16
CA TYR A 18 5.97 -6.77 -3.46
C TYR A 18 5.99 -8.19 -4.03
N LYS A 19 5.61 -9.15 -3.18
CA LYS A 19 5.41 -10.54 -3.55
C LYS A 19 4.22 -11.11 -2.79
N SER A 20 3.22 -11.57 -3.52
CA SER A 20 2.06 -12.30 -3.00
C SER A 20 2.16 -13.77 -3.34
N LYS A 21 1.74 -14.63 -2.41
CA LYS A 21 1.57 -16.07 -2.62
C LYS A 21 0.09 -16.44 -2.43
N VAL A 22 -0.47 -17.09 -3.44
CA VAL A 22 -1.82 -17.65 -3.37
C VAL A 22 -1.73 -19.03 -2.71
N LEU A 23 -2.45 -19.22 -1.60
CA LEU A 23 -2.30 -20.39 -0.72
C LEU A 23 -3.33 -21.50 -0.99
N ALA A 24 -4.41 -21.16 -1.69
CA ALA A 24 -5.49 -22.04 -2.11
C ALA A 24 -6.12 -21.46 -3.37
N ASP A 25 -6.79 -22.29 -4.17
CA ASP A 25 -7.60 -21.81 -5.29
C ASP A 25 -8.73 -20.93 -4.74
N ILE A 26 -8.82 -19.70 -5.22
CA ILE A 26 -9.81 -18.71 -4.77
C ILE A 26 -10.47 -18.06 -5.99
N SER A 27 -11.70 -17.60 -5.81
CA SER A 27 -12.46 -16.90 -6.83
C SER A 27 -13.04 -15.59 -6.30
N GLY A 28 -13.41 -14.69 -7.22
CA GLY A 28 -13.96 -13.38 -6.92
C GLY A 28 -13.01 -12.24 -7.26
N GLU A 29 -13.41 -11.02 -6.93
CA GLU A 29 -12.64 -9.80 -7.25
C GLU A 29 -11.64 -9.50 -6.13
N TYR A 30 -10.34 -9.64 -6.42
CA TYR A 30 -9.26 -9.26 -5.52
C TYR A 30 -8.45 -8.11 -6.10
N TYR A 31 -7.96 -7.23 -5.24
CA TYR A 31 -7.15 -6.08 -5.61
C TYR A 31 -5.88 -6.03 -4.78
N LEU A 32 -4.79 -5.55 -5.38
CA LEU A 32 -3.52 -5.31 -4.70
C LEU A 32 -3.20 -3.82 -4.73
N ALA A 33 -3.21 -3.22 -3.54
CA ALA A 33 -2.79 -1.86 -3.32
C ALA A 33 -1.38 -1.82 -2.75
N VAL A 34 -0.58 -0.89 -3.26
CA VAL A 34 0.69 -0.48 -2.67
C VAL A 34 0.60 1.02 -2.39
N TYR A 35 0.82 1.39 -1.15
CA TYR A 35 0.77 2.76 -0.66
C TYR A 35 2.15 3.25 -0.24
N LEU A 36 2.46 4.48 -0.63
CA LEU A 36 3.51 5.28 0.01
C LEU A 36 2.85 6.07 1.14
N MET A 37 3.34 5.87 2.35
CA MET A 37 2.82 6.48 3.57
C MET A 37 3.85 7.48 4.10
N GLU A 38 3.40 8.53 4.78
CA GLU A 38 4.26 9.42 5.55
C GLU A 38 3.77 9.53 6.99
N ASP A 39 4.68 9.29 7.94
CA ASP A 39 4.36 9.32 9.36
C ASP A 39 4.61 10.70 10.00
N GLY A 40 3.87 11.00 11.07
CA GLY A 40 4.06 12.20 11.89
C GLY A 40 4.10 13.52 11.11
N ILE A 41 3.17 13.71 10.16
CA ILE A 41 3.01 14.99 9.47
C ILE A 41 2.28 15.97 10.38
N LEU A 42 2.73 17.22 10.44
CA LEU A 42 2.06 18.28 11.21
C LEU A 42 1.14 19.07 10.30
N TYR A 43 -0.18 18.96 10.51
CA TYR A 43 -1.16 19.68 9.71
C TYR A 43 -2.40 20.08 10.50
N ARG A 44 -3.15 21.05 9.97
CA ARG A 44 -4.37 21.52 10.62
C ARG A 44 -5.46 20.43 10.59
N GLN A 45 -6.05 20.13 11.75
CA GLN A 45 -7.21 19.26 11.87
C GLN A 45 -8.41 20.05 12.41
N SER A 46 -9.55 19.92 11.74
CA SER A 46 -10.81 20.50 12.24
C SER A 46 -11.17 19.86 13.58
N SER A 47 -11.58 20.68 14.55
CA SER A 47 -11.93 20.25 15.92
C SER A 47 -10.78 19.61 16.73
N ALA A 48 -9.52 19.79 16.34
CA ALA A 48 -8.40 19.48 17.21
C ALA A 48 -8.27 20.53 18.34
N ALA A 49 -7.94 20.07 19.55
CA ALA A 49 -7.74 20.95 20.71
C ALA A 49 -6.58 21.94 20.49
N THR A 50 -5.54 21.51 19.77
CA THR A 50 -4.37 22.32 19.42
C THR A 50 -3.94 22.00 17.99
N ASN A 51 -3.42 23.02 17.29
CA ASN A 51 -2.87 22.88 15.95
C ASN A 51 -1.42 23.42 15.90
N PRO A 52 -0.58 22.92 14.98
CA PRO A 52 -0.83 21.80 14.07
C PRO A 52 -0.96 20.47 14.83
N PHE A 53 -1.83 19.58 14.33
CA PHE A 53 -2.01 18.25 14.88
C PHE A 53 -1.11 17.26 14.12
N GLU A 54 -0.64 16.23 14.80
CA GLU A 54 0.19 15.19 14.19
C GLU A 54 -0.70 14.11 13.56
N HIS A 55 -0.49 13.84 12.27
CA HIS A 55 -1.18 12.79 11.53
C HIS A 55 -0.17 11.68 11.20
N ASN A 56 -0.48 10.47 11.67
CA ASN A 56 0.39 9.31 11.52
C ASN A 56 -0.05 8.45 10.33
N TYR A 57 0.91 7.82 9.67
CA TYR A 57 0.70 6.92 8.53
C TYR A 57 -0.27 7.48 7.47
N VAL A 58 0.00 8.69 6.97
CA VAL A 58 -0.85 9.33 5.95
C VAL A 58 -0.50 8.77 4.57
N ILE A 59 -1.52 8.27 3.85
CA ILE A 59 -1.35 7.83 2.45
C ILE A 59 -1.01 9.04 1.58
N ARG A 60 0.20 9.03 0.99
CA ARG A 60 0.67 10.05 0.04
C ARG A 60 0.37 9.67 -1.41
N LYS A 61 0.67 8.43 -1.79
CA LYS A 61 0.45 7.89 -3.14
C LYS A 61 0.02 6.43 -3.09
N SER A 62 -0.57 5.95 -4.18
CA SER A 62 -1.00 4.58 -4.38
C SER A 62 -0.71 4.12 -5.81
N ASN A 63 -0.51 2.82 -6.04
CA ASN A 63 -0.34 2.25 -7.37
C ASN A 63 -1.61 2.30 -8.26
N GLY A 64 -2.78 2.58 -7.70
CA GLY A 64 -4.01 2.78 -8.48
C GLY A 64 -5.24 3.01 -7.63
N GLY A 65 -5.79 4.22 -7.61
CA GLY A 65 -6.97 4.56 -6.79
C GLY A 65 -6.85 4.16 -5.31
N GLY A 66 -7.98 4.15 -4.60
CA GLY A 66 -7.99 3.83 -3.17
C GLY A 66 -7.65 2.37 -2.83
N PHE A 67 -7.87 1.43 -3.76
CA PHE A 67 -7.77 -0.02 -3.50
C PHE A 67 -6.76 -0.75 -4.38
N GLY A 68 -5.95 -0.01 -5.14
CA GLY A 68 -4.94 -0.60 -6.03
C GLY A 68 -5.51 -1.13 -7.34
N SER A 69 -4.78 -2.09 -7.92
CA SER A 69 -5.13 -2.71 -9.20
C SER A 69 -5.78 -4.06 -8.97
N GLN A 70 -6.75 -4.41 -9.83
CA GLN A 70 -7.37 -5.73 -9.79
C GLN A 70 -6.34 -6.81 -10.16
N ILE A 71 -6.33 -7.90 -9.39
CA ILE A 71 -5.55 -9.10 -9.68
C ILE A 71 -6.30 -9.91 -10.74
N SER A 72 -5.59 -10.40 -11.75
CA SER A 72 -6.23 -11.16 -12.83
C SER A 72 -6.74 -12.52 -12.33
N GLN A 73 -7.84 -13.02 -12.88
CA GLN A 73 -8.48 -14.26 -12.40
C GLN A 73 -7.59 -15.50 -12.57
N ASP A 74 -6.80 -15.55 -13.62
CA ASP A 74 -5.82 -16.61 -13.88
C ASP A 74 -4.68 -16.64 -12.84
N GLU A 75 -4.44 -15.52 -12.15
CA GLU A 75 -3.43 -15.45 -11.09
C GLU A 75 -3.92 -15.97 -9.73
N LEU A 76 -5.23 -16.23 -9.56
CA LEU A 76 -5.85 -16.63 -8.29
C LEU A 76 -5.82 -18.15 -8.03
N THR A 77 -4.85 -18.85 -8.61
CA THR A 77 -4.67 -20.29 -8.48
C THR A 77 -3.70 -20.64 -7.36
N LYS A 78 -3.92 -21.78 -6.69
CA LYS A 78 -3.08 -22.25 -5.59
C LYS A 78 -1.62 -22.33 -6.03
N ASN A 79 -0.73 -21.88 -5.15
CA ASN A 79 0.71 -21.79 -5.37
C ASN A 79 1.15 -20.77 -6.42
N ASN A 80 0.25 -20.02 -7.08
CA ASN A 80 0.68 -18.93 -7.92
C ASN A 80 1.36 -17.82 -7.10
N THR A 81 2.30 -17.12 -7.73
CA THR A 81 3.05 -16.02 -7.12
C THR A 81 2.88 -14.77 -7.96
N ILE A 82 2.42 -13.69 -7.34
CA ILE A 82 2.25 -12.39 -8.00
C ILE A 82 3.34 -11.48 -7.48
N THR A 83 4.15 -10.90 -8.36
CA THR A 83 5.24 -10.01 -7.99
C THR A 83 5.21 -8.74 -8.83
N GLY A 84 5.64 -7.64 -8.25
CA GLY A 84 5.77 -6.40 -9.00
C GLY A 84 6.66 -5.39 -8.31
N THR A 85 6.95 -4.34 -9.06
CA THR A 85 7.65 -3.14 -8.57
C THR A 85 6.78 -1.94 -8.88
N VAL A 86 6.60 -1.07 -7.89
CA VAL A 86 5.94 0.23 -8.04
C VAL A 86 6.96 1.30 -7.70
N GLU A 87 7.03 2.34 -8.53
CA GLU A 87 7.89 3.49 -8.30
C GLU A 87 7.01 4.71 -8.02
N PHE A 88 7.33 5.43 -6.95
CA PHE A 88 6.71 6.69 -6.62
C PHE A 88 7.75 7.80 -6.65
N GLU A 89 7.49 8.85 -7.41
CA GLU A 89 8.22 10.10 -7.25
C GLU A 89 7.91 10.70 -5.87
N ILE A 90 8.95 11.06 -5.14
CA ILE A 90 8.87 11.69 -3.82
C ILE A 90 8.75 13.20 -4.03
N ASP A 91 7.72 13.81 -3.45
CA ASP A 91 7.64 15.26 -3.40
C ASP A 91 8.80 15.80 -2.54
N PRO A 92 9.57 16.80 -3.00
CA PRO A 92 10.70 17.33 -2.25
C PRO A 92 10.32 17.93 -0.88
N ASN A 93 9.04 18.22 -0.63
CA ASN A 93 8.54 18.70 0.66
C ASN A 93 8.23 17.59 1.66
N TRP A 94 8.33 16.31 1.27
CA TRP A 94 8.06 15.18 2.15
C TRP A 94 9.30 14.77 2.94
N ASN A 95 9.09 14.35 4.19
CA ASN A 95 10.20 13.83 4.99
C ASN A 95 10.50 12.38 4.61
N LYS A 96 11.55 12.18 3.81
CA LYS A 96 12.00 10.86 3.32
C LYS A 96 12.23 9.83 4.43
N GLU A 97 12.71 10.26 5.60
CA GLU A 97 12.98 9.38 6.74
C GLU A 97 11.70 8.88 7.42
N LYS A 98 10.57 9.56 7.17
CA LYS A 98 9.25 9.17 7.68
C LYS A 98 8.40 8.46 6.63
N LEU A 99 8.97 8.14 5.46
CA LEU A 99 8.26 7.42 4.42
C LEU A 99 8.31 5.91 4.63
N SER A 100 7.19 5.24 4.40
CA SER A 100 7.09 3.78 4.45
C SER A 100 6.21 3.21 3.34
N ALA A 101 6.39 1.92 3.04
CA ALA A 101 5.54 1.19 2.12
C ALA A 101 4.51 0.36 2.88
N THR A 102 3.27 0.36 2.42
CA THR A 102 2.25 -0.61 2.88
C THR A 102 1.59 -1.27 1.67
N ALA A 103 1.59 -2.59 1.63
CA ALA A 103 0.86 -3.37 0.63
C ALA A 103 -0.33 -4.06 1.27
N ILE A 104 -1.51 -3.97 0.62
CA ILE A 104 -2.75 -4.60 1.09
C ILE A 104 -3.37 -5.38 -0.05
N ILE A 105 -3.81 -6.60 0.25
CA ILE A 105 -4.69 -7.36 -0.63
C ILE A 105 -6.12 -7.23 -0.14
N TRP A 106 -6.99 -6.73 -1.01
CA TRP A 106 -8.40 -6.55 -0.78
C TRP A 106 -9.19 -7.65 -1.48
N LYS A 107 -10.29 -8.10 -0.88
CA LYS A 107 -11.38 -8.80 -1.56
C LYS A 107 -12.58 -7.89 -1.63
N LYS A 108 -13.09 -7.65 -2.83
CA LYS A 108 -14.28 -6.83 -3.03
C LYS A 108 -15.54 -7.70 -2.94
N GLU A 109 -16.50 -7.25 -2.16
CA GLU A 109 -17.81 -7.88 -1.97
C GLU A 109 -18.89 -6.81 -2.06
N GLY A 110 -19.53 -6.72 -3.23
CA GLY A 110 -20.42 -5.60 -3.56
C GLY A 110 -19.64 -4.28 -3.63
N THR A 111 -19.95 -3.35 -2.73
CA THR A 111 -19.25 -2.06 -2.59
C THR A 111 -18.17 -2.07 -1.52
N ASN A 112 -18.04 -3.15 -0.75
CA ASN A 112 -17.09 -3.25 0.36
C ASN A 112 -15.77 -3.87 -0.12
N TYR A 113 -14.67 -3.41 0.47
CA TYR A 113 -13.33 -3.95 0.25
C TYR A 113 -12.80 -4.49 1.58
N ASN A 114 -12.78 -5.82 1.71
CA ASN A 114 -12.35 -6.52 2.92
C ASN A 114 -10.85 -6.81 2.86
N ILE A 115 -10.14 -6.56 3.96
CA ILE A 115 -8.71 -6.85 4.06
C ILE A 115 -8.51 -8.37 4.13
N ILE A 116 -7.71 -8.91 3.22
CA ILE A 116 -7.34 -10.33 3.19
C ILE A 116 -5.96 -10.52 3.79
N ASN A 117 -5.02 -9.63 3.47
CA ASN A 117 -3.71 -9.60 4.07
C ASN A 117 -3.09 -8.22 3.87
N ALA A 118 -2.18 -7.83 4.76
CA ALA A 118 -1.44 -6.58 4.67
C ALA A 118 -0.02 -6.78 5.20
N ASN A 119 0.92 -6.05 4.63
CA ASN A 119 2.28 -5.96 5.14
C ASN A 119 2.81 -4.55 4.97
N SER A 120 3.53 -4.08 5.97
CA SER A 120 4.16 -2.77 5.96
C SER A 120 5.66 -2.93 6.14
N ASN A 121 6.42 -2.11 5.42
CA ASN A 121 7.86 -2.00 5.56
C ASN A 121 8.19 -0.54 5.89
N ASN A 122 8.56 -0.32 7.15
CA ASN A 122 9.19 0.91 7.60
C ASN A 122 10.69 0.79 7.33
N LEU A 123 11.30 1.87 6.85
CA LEU A 123 12.75 1.96 6.65
C LEU A 123 13.47 2.13 7.98
#